data_AF-A0A2V1D0J7-F1
#
_entry.id   AF-A0A2V1D0J7-F1
#
_cell.length_a   1.000
_cell.length_b   1.000
_cell.length_c   1.000
_cell.angle_alpha   90.00
_cell.angle_beta   90.00
_cell.angle_gamma   90.00
#
_symmetry.space_group_name_H-M   'P 1'
#
loop_
_entity.id
_entity.type
_entity.pdbx_description
1 polymer ?
#
loop_
_entity_poly.entity_id
_entity_poly.type
_entity_poly.pdbx_seq_one_letter_code
_entity_poly.pdbx_strand_id
1 'polypeptide(L)'
;MRQLADIYTQLEKHPLRALSRLQPSSSSAGQPEVGPAFFNYDSSKRAVPFSPFNNIDNYYKALIQHKINLIKTGEIAPSTPLNQYLVYQSLLNHLPRSEQGPFFLRHVDSRDINFLVNSKYNITGIID
;
A
#
# COMPACT_ATOMS: atom_id res chain seq x y z
N MET A 1 -16.54 2.44 -16.96
CA MET A 1 -15.22 2.08 -17.52
C MET A 1 -14.42 3.29 -18.03
N ARG A 2 -14.94 4.14 -18.93
CA ARG A 2 -14.16 5.30 -19.46
C ARG A 2 -13.60 6.24 -18.39
N GLN A 3 -14.43 6.67 -17.44
CA GLN A 3 -13.98 7.61 -16.40
C GLN A 3 -12.87 7.06 -15.49
N LEU A 4 -12.88 5.76 -15.18
CA LEU A 4 -11.81 5.15 -14.38
C LEU A 4 -10.49 5.12 -15.16
N ALA A 5 -10.54 4.82 -16.46
CA ALA A 5 -9.38 4.91 -17.33
C ALA A 5 -8.84 6.35 -17.37
N ASP A 6 -9.71 7.34 -17.52
CA ASP A 6 -9.32 8.76 -17.51
C ASP A 6 -8.63 9.14 -16.18
N ILE A 7 -9.14 8.68 -15.04
CA ILE A 7 -8.52 8.88 -13.72
C ILE A 7 -7.12 8.27 -13.68
N TYR A 8 -6.96 7.02 -14.09
CA TYR A 8 -5.64 6.37 -14.10
C TYR A 8 -4.66 7.05 -15.05
N THR A 9 -5.10 7.48 -16.24
CA THR A 9 -4.27 8.27 -17.16
C THR A 9 -3.85 9.62 -16.57
N GLN A 10 -4.66 10.25 -15.70
CA GLN A 10 -4.19 11.44 -14.97
C GLN A 10 -3.17 11.08 -13.88
N LEU A 11 -3.39 10.01 -13.10
CA LEU A 11 -2.46 9.58 -12.06
C LEU A 11 -1.10 9.17 -12.62
N GLU A 12 -1.06 8.58 -13.81
CA GLU A 12 0.18 8.24 -14.53
C GLU A 12 1.06 9.45 -14.85
N LYS A 13 0.50 10.66 -14.91
CA LYS A 13 1.27 11.90 -15.12
C LYS A 13 2.04 12.36 -13.87
N HIS A 14 1.79 11.72 -12.73
CA HIS A 14 2.37 12.07 -11.44
C HIS A 14 3.16 10.88 -10.85
N PRO A 15 4.28 10.49 -11.48
CA PRO A 15 5.09 9.38 -11.01
C PRO A 15 5.75 9.69 -9.66
N LEU A 16 5.78 8.68 -8.79
CA LEU A 16 6.42 8.70 -7.49
C LEU A 16 7.75 7.92 -7.56
N ARG A 17 8.74 8.41 -6.82
CA ARG A 17 10.10 7.83 -6.80
C ARG A 17 10.20 6.54 -5.99
N ALA A 18 9.23 6.28 -5.11
CA ALA A 18 9.26 5.16 -4.19
C ALA A 18 7.85 4.65 -3.85
N LEU A 19 7.75 3.36 -3.55
CA LEU A 19 6.56 2.67 -3.07
C LEU A 19 6.38 2.91 -1.59
N SER A 20 5.29 3.60 -1.27
CA SER A 20 4.82 3.80 0.09
C SER A 20 3.46 4.48 0.11
N ARG A 21 3.10 5.07 1.25
CA ARG A 21 1.89 5.87 1.44
C ARG A 21 2.14 7.32 1.03
N LEU A 22 1.13 7.95 0.42
CA LEU A 22 1.12 9.39 0.21
C LEU A 22 0.76 10.11 1.52
N GLN A 23 1.50 11.15 1.87
CA GLN A 23 1.24 11.99 3.03
C GLN A 23 1.19 13.48 2.64
N PRO A 24 0.50 14.33 3.43
CA PRO A 24 0.64 15.77 3.29
C PRO A 24 2.11 16.16 3.44
N SER A 25 2.59 17.07 2.60
CA SER A 25 3.98 17.53 2.70
C SER A 25 4.19 18.33 3.98
N SER A 26 5.36 18.11 4.56
CA SER A 26 5.91 18.89 5.66
C SER A 26 6.45 20.26 5.23
N SER A 27 6.56 20.50 3.92
CA SER A 27 6.95 21.78 3.33
C SER A 27 5.76 22.71 3.07
N SER A 28 6.02 24.02 3.13
CA SER A 28 5.03 25.07 2.83
C SER A 28 4.49 25.06 1.40
N ALA A 29 5.08 24.27 0.50
CA ALA A 29 4.68 24.16 -0.90
C ALA A 29 3.40 23.32 -1.12
N GLY A 30 2.93 22.57 -0.10
CA GLY A 30 1.62 21.90 -0.11
C GLY A 30 1.46 20.71 -1.06
N GLN A 31 2.48 20.33 -1.84
CA GLN A 31 2.42 19.17 -2.73
C GLN A 31 2.55 17.88 -1.91
N PRO A 32 1.70 16.85 -2.09
CA PRO A 32 1.84 15.59 -1.36
C PRO A 32 3.19 14.91 -1.59
N GLU A 33 3.72 14.24 -0.57
CA GLU A 33 5.01 13.54 -0.64
C GLU A 33 4.86 12.04 -0.29
N VAL A 34 5.87 11.25 -0.67
CA VAL A 34 5.92 9.83 -0.31
C VAL A 34 6.41 9.70 1.13
N GLY A 35 5.50 9.38 2.04
CA GLY A 35 5.77 9.12 3.45
C GLY A 35 6.00 7.63 3.75
N PRO A 36 6.35 7.25 4.98
CA PRO A 36 6.47 5.85 5.37
C PRO A 36 5.11 5.13 5.46
N ALA A 37 5.06 3.89 4.99
CA ALA A 37 3.92 2.98 5.10
C ALA A 37 4.11 1.89 6.17
N PHE A 38 5.37 1.58 6.51
CA PHE A 38 5.73 0.53 7.46
C PHE A 38 6.63 1.04 8.56
N PHE A 39 6.36 0.54 9.77
CA PHE A 39 7.03 0.92 11.01
C PHE A 39 7.34 -0.33 11.84
N ASN A 40 8.48 -0.30 12.52
CA ASN A 40 8.83 -1.23 13.60
C ASN A 40 8.94 -0.45 14.91
N TYR A 41 9.16 -1.13 16.04
CA TYR A 41 9.46 -0.50 17.32
C TYR A 41 10.93 -0.75 17.71
N ASP A 42 11.66 0.32 18.05
CA ASP A 42 13.02 0.19 18.58
C ASP A 42 13.01 -0.34 20.03
N SER A 43 14.21 -0.54 20.62
CA SER A 43 14.36 -1.00 22.02
C SER A 43 13.71 -0.05 23.04
N SER A 44 13.48 1.21 22.67
CA SER A 44 12.80 2.23 23.46
C SER A 44 11.30 2.32 23.16
N LYS A 45 10.72 1.36 22.42
CA LYS A 45 9.32 1.31 21.99
C LYS A 45 8.88 2.51 21.12
N ARG A 46 9.81 3.18 20.44
CA ARG A 46 9.47 4.25 19.49
C ARG A 46 9.25 3.64 18.11
N ALA A 47 8.23 4.14 17.40
CA ALA A 47 7.97 3.74 16.03
C ALA A 47 9.08 4.27 15.12
N VAL A 48 9.77 3.36 14.42
CA VAL A 48 10.83 3.67 13.46
C VAL A 48 10.37 3.24 12.07
N PRO A 49 10.28 4.17 11.10
CA PRO A 49 9.90 3.83 9.74
C PRO A 49 11.02 3.02 9.07
N PHE A 50 10.64 2.07 8.22
CA PHE A 50 11.59 1.32 7.38
C PHE A 50 11.18 1.30 5.90
N SER A 51 10.39 2.28 5.51
CA SER A 51 9.93 2.58 4.15
C SER A 51 10.10 4.09 3.93
N PRO A 52 10.16 4.60 2.68
CA PRO A 52 9.65 4.01 1.43
C PRO A 52 10.62 3.03 0.76
N PHE A 53 10.11 2.23 -0.20
CA PHE A 53 10.93 1.26 -0.97
C PHE A 53 11.10 1.69 -2.43
N ASN A 54 12.25 1.41 -3.04
CA ASN A 54 12.53 1.74 -4.45
C ASN A 54 12.21 0.61 -5.43
N ASN A 55 11.78 -0.56 -4.94
CA ASN A 55 11.45 -1.72 -5.74
C ASN A 55 10.25 -2.49 -5.16
N ILE A 56 9.57 -3.23 -6.02
CA ILE A 56 8.36 -3.98 -5.67
C ILE A 56 8.65 -5.14 -4.71
N ASP A 57 9.80 -5.81 -4.85
CA ASP A 57 10.15 -6.98 -4.05
C ASP A 57 10.36 -6.64 -2.57
N ASN A 58 11.08 -5.57 -2.25
CA ASN A 58 11.24 -5.12 -0.87
C ASN A 58 9.90 -4.70 -0.26
N TYR A 59 9.03 -4.04 -1.03
CA TYR A 59 7.69 -3.65 -0.57
C TYR A 59 6.84 -4.86 -0.21
N TYR A 60 6.72 -5.85 -1.11
CA TYR A 60 5.90 -7.04 -0.82
C TYR A 60 6.53 -7.93 0.24
N LYS A 61 7.86 -8.04 0.27
CA LYS A 61 8.57 -8.75 1.32
C LYS A 61 8.27 -8.14 2.70
N ALA A 62 8.38 -6.81 2.82
CA ALA A 62 8.04 -6.09 4.05
C ALA A 62 6.57 -6.31 4.46
N LEU A 63 5.64 -6.19 3.51
CA LEU A 63 4.21 -6.39 3.75
C LEU A 63 3.90 -7.80 4.26
N ILE A 64 4.42 -8.82 3.57
CA ILE A 64 4.20 -10.24 3.91
C ILE A 64 4.83 -10.57 5.27
N GLN A 65 6.07 -10.12 5.52
CA GLN A 65 6.74 -10.33 6.80
C GLN A 65 6.00 -9.66 7.95
N HIS A 66 5.48 -8.44 7.74
CA HIS A 66 4.64 -7.76 8.72
C HIS A 66 3.37 -8.57 9.02
N LYS A 67 2.66 -9.08 8.01
CA LYS A 67 1.48 -9.95 8.20
C LYS A 67 1.82 -11.24 8.95
N ILE A 68 2.96 -11.87 8.63
CA ILE A 68 3.44 -13.06 9.35
C ILE A 68 3.66 -12.75 10.84
N ASN A 69 4.27 -11.61 11.16
CA ASN A 69 4.50 -11.22 12.55
C ASN A 69 3.18 -10.99 13.30
N LEU A 70 2.22 -10.30 12.69
CA LEU A 70 0.88 -10.12 13.27
C LEU A 70 0.16 -11.46 13.51
N ILE A 71 0.34 -12.46 12.66
CA ILE A 71 -0.21 -13.80 12.89
C ILE A 71 0.47 -14.47 14.09
N LYS A 72 1.81 -14.39 14.17
CA LYS A 72 2.59 -14.98 15.27
C LYS A 72 2.26 -14.35 16.63
N THR A 73 1.97 -13.05 16.67
CA THR A 73 1.54 -12.36 17.91
C THR A 73 0.06 -12.60 18.23
N GLY A 74 -0.69 -13.20 17.31
CA GLY A 74 -2.12 -13.45 17.46
C GLY A 74 -3.00 -12.20 17.23
N GLU A 75 -2.42 -11.11 16.72
CA GLU A 75 -3.15 -9.87 16.41
C GLU A 75 -4.09 -10.04 15.22
N ILE A 76 -3.77 -10.94 14.29
CA ILE A 76 -4.65 -11.33 13.19
C ILE A 76 -4.76 -12.85 13.08
N ALA A 77 -5.74 -13.33 12.31
CA ALA A 77 -5.95 -14.75 12.04
C ALA A 77 -6.20 -15.66 13.26
N PRO A 78 -6.90 -15.23 14.33
CA PRO A 78 -6.97 -16.00 15.57
C PRO A 78 -7.63 -17.38 15.41
N SER A 79 -8.51 -17.55 14.42
CA SER A 79 -9.22 -18.81 14.18
C SER A 79 -8.45 -19.81 13.33
N THR A 80 -7.52 -19.37 12.47
CA THR A 80 -6.78 -20.23 11.54
C THR A 80 -5.31 -19.78 11.35
N PRO A 81 -4.54 -19.56 12.43
CA PRO A 81 -3.24 -18.91 12.35
C PRO A 81 -2.23 -19.74 11.55
N LEU A 82 -2.25 -21.08 11.66
CA LEU A 82 -1.35 -21.96 10.92
C LEU A 82 -1.57 -21.87 9.41
N ASN A 83 -2.83 -21.95 8.95
CA ASN A 83 -3.15 -21.91 7.52
C ASN A 83 -2.77 -20.56 6.92
N GLN A 84 -3.09 -19.45 7.60
CA GLN A 84 -2.73 -18.13 7.11
C GLN A 84 -1.22 -17.92 7.10
N TYR A 85 -0.52 -18.38 8.14
CA TYR A 85 0.94 -18.35 8.19
C TYR A 85 1.57 -19.07 6.99
N LEU A 86 1.07 -20.28 6.67
CA LEU A 86 1.56 -21.06 5.53
C LEU A 86 1.28 -20.38 4.18
N VAL A 87 0.12 -19.73 4.02
CA VAL A 87 -0.19 -18.93 2.83
C VAL A 87 0.82 -17.78 2.66
N TYR A 88 1.06 -17.00 3.72
CA TYR A 88 2.02 -15.90 3.65
C TYR A 88 3.47 -16.38 3.44
N GLN A 89 3.86 -17.51 4.03
CA GLN A 89 5.15 -18.12 3.76
C GLN A 89 5.28 -18.56 2.30
N SER A 90 4.23 -19.13 1.71
CA SER A 90 4.20 -19.45 0.29
C SER A 90 4.35 -18.20 -0.58
N LEU A 91 3.66 -17.11 -0.25
CA LEU A 91 3.79 -15.84 -0.97
C LEU A 91 5.21 -15.27 -0.90
N LEU A 92 5.89 -15.41 0.24
CA LEU A 92 7.27 -14.97 0.41
C LEU A 92 8.25 -15.73 -0.51
N ASN A 93 7.97 -16.99 -0.80
CA ASN A 93 8.76 -17.81 -1.73
C ASN A 93 8.43 -17.52 -3.20
N HIS A 94 7.32 -16.83 -3.48
CA HIS A 94 6.82 -16.54 -4.82
C HIS A 94 6.56 -15.04 -5.00
N LEU A 95 7.52 -14.21 -4.60
CA LEU A 95 7.43 -12.77 -4.82
C LEU A 95 7.33 -12.47 -6.33
N PRO A 96 6.61 -11.41 -6.71
CA PRO A 96 6.59 -10.96 -8.09
C PRO A 96 8.01 -10.60 -8.56
N ARG A 97 8.19 -10.56 -9.88
CA ARG A 97 9.45 -10.09 -10.47
C ARG A 97 9.76 -8.69 -9.91
N SER A 98 11.01 -8.49 -9.50
CA SER A 98 11.46 -7.18 -9.03
C SER A 98 11.34 -6.18 -10.18
N GLU A 99 10.47 -5.20 -10.00
CA GLU A 99 10.35 -4.03 -10.86
C GLU A 99 10.76 -2.80 -10.07
N GLN A 100 11.47 -1.92 -10.77
CA GLN A 100 11.85 -0.60 -10.29
C GLN A 100 10.86 0.41 -10.88
N GLY A 101 10.76 1.58 -10.27
CA GLY A 101 9.78 2.60 -10.65
C GLY A 101 9.88 3.08 -12.12
N PRO A 102 9.00 4.01 -12.53
CA PRO A 102 8.18 4.86 -11.67
C PRO A 102 7.00 4.14 -11.02
N PHE A 103 6.59 4.63 -9.85
CA PHE A 103 5.42 4.12 -9.14
C PHE A 103 4.26 5.12 -9.24
N PHE A 104 3.03 4.64 -9.14
CA PHE A 104 1.84 5.47 -9.30
C PHE A 104 0.88 5.29 -8.13
N LEU A 105 0.07 6.31 -7.88
CA LEU A 105 -0.92 6.27 -6.82
C LEU A 105 -2.02 5.26 -7.17
N ARG A 106 -2.32 4.38 -6.23
CA ARG A 106 -3.46 3.47 -6.30
C ARG A 106 -4.15 3.42 -4.95
N HIS A 107 -5.47 3.42 -4.95
CA HIS A 107 -6.26 3.18 -3.75
C HIS A 107 -5.95 1.77 -3.21
N VAL A 108 -5.55 1.65 -1.94
CA VAL A 108 -5.11 0.37 -1.35
C VAL A 108 -6.23 -0.66 -1.37
N ASP A 109 -7.46 -0.19 -1.19
CA ASP A 109 -8.65 -1.00 -1.29
C ASP A 109 -9.39 -0.66 -2.59
N SER A 110 -8.77 -0.80 -3.75
CA SER A 110 -9.43 -0.49 -5.03
C SER A 110 -10.51 -1.53 -5.39
N ARG A 111 -11.47 -1.77 -4.49
CA ARG A 111 -12.70 -2.53 -4.69
C ARG A 111 -13.79 -1.56 -5.16
N ASP A 112 -14.80 -2.10 -5.85
CA ASP A 112 -15.89 -1.33 -6.47
C ASP A 112 -16.71 -0.48 -5.48
N ILE A 113 -16.59 -0.76 -4.17
CA ILE A 113 -17.31 -0.09 -3.09
C ILE A 113 -16.78 1.31 -2.73
N ASN A 114 -15.59 1.69 -3.21
CA ASN A 114 -14.91 2.93 -2.80
C ASN A 114 -15.18 4.12 -3.73
N PHE A 115 -16.13 3.98 -4.66
CA PHE A 115 -16.52 5.03 -5.59
C PHE A 115 -17.89 5.60 -5.24
N LEU A 116 -17.94 6.91 -5.00
CA LEU A 116 -19.20 7.65 -4.96
C LEU A 116 -19.64 7.94 -6.39
N VAL A 117 -20.92 7.66 -6.69
CA VAL A 117 -21.50 7.93 -8.01
C VAL A 117 -22.77 8.77 -7.90
N ASN A 118 -23.00 9.64 -8.89
CA ASN A 118 -24.26 10.37 -9.01
C ASN A 118 -25.34 9.53 -9.73
N SER A 119 -26.55 10.10 -9.88
CA SER A 119 -27.71 9.43 -10.54
C SER A 119 -27.48 9.04 -12.00
N LYS A 120 -26.42 9.56 -12.64
CA LYS A 120 -25.99 9.22 -14.01
C LYS A 120 -24.79 8.28 -14.02
N TYR A 121 -24.43 7.68 -12.88
CA TYR A 121 -23.29 6.77 -12.70
C TYR A 121 -21.91 7.40 -12.98
N ASN A 122 -21.77 8.73 -12.86
CA ASN A 122 -20.44 9.35 -12.91
C ASN A 122 -19.80 9.26 -11.54
N ILE A 123 -18.53 8.89 -11.48
CA ILE A 123 -17.70 8.94 -10.28
C ILE A 123 -17.57 10.39 -9.83
N THR A 124 -18.06 10.71 -8.64
CA THR A 124 -17.98 12.04 -8.03
C THR A 124 -16.98 12.10 -6.87
N GLY A 125 -16.50 10.94 -6.42
CA GLY A 125 -15.50 10.85 -5.38
C GLY A 125 -14.94 9.43 -5.26
N ILE A 126 -13.75 9.35 -4.69
CA ILE A 126 -13.13 8.11 -4.20
C ILE A 126 -12.99 8.28 -2.69
N ILE A 127 -13.52 7.35 -1.92
CA ILE A 127 -13.60 7.41 -0.46
C ILE A 127 -13.09 6.11 0.18
N ASP A 128 -13.06 6.09 1.52
CA ASP A 128 -12.25 5.20 2.38
C ASP A 128 -10.81 5.75 2.58
#